data_AF-A0AAX4JVZ7-F1
#
_entry.id   AF-A0AAX4JVZ7-F1
#
_cell.length_a   1.000
_cell.length_b   1.000
_cell.length_c   1.000
_cell.angle_alpha   90.00
_cell.angle_beta   90.00
_cell.angle_gamma   90.00
#
_symmetry.space_group_name_H-M   'P 1'
#
loop_
_entity.id
_entity.type
_entity.pdbx_description
1 polymer ?
#
loop_
_entity_poly.entity_id
_entity_poly.type
_entity_poly.pdbx_seq_one_letter_code
_entity_poly.pdbx_strand_id
1 'polypeptide(L)'
;MNYSSDASSSYGTPSPSSTYRRFSEDQTSSPTLPQYSLSSDFAHLVEEPGMNVVIARKVAKLQDSLPNLSADKLRQAKADMIYLLTVLNGESGEVAQIKAGEVFISPV
;
A
#
# COMPACT_ATOMS: atom_id res chain seq x y z
N MET A 1 -24.07 -4.64 -70.11
CA MET A 1 -24.64 -5.70 -69.25
C MET A 1 -23.95 -6.99 -69.68
N ASN A 2 -23.22 -7.76 -68.88
CA ASN A 2 -23.28 -8.05 -67.46
C ASN A 2 -21.86 -8.45 -66.98
N TYR A 3 -21.54 -8.14 -65.72
CA TYR A 3 -20.23 -8.31 -65.07
C TYR A 3 -19.93 -9.77 -64.72
N SER A 4 -18.65 -10.18 -64.80
CA SER A 4 -18.07 -11.27 -63.98
C SER A 4 -16.54 -11.24 -64.11
N SER A 5 -15.88 -10.57 -63.17
CA SER A 5 -14.44 -10.69 -62.94
C SER A 5 -14.26 -11.62 -61.76
N ASP A 6 -13.82 -12.85 -62.05
CA ASP A 6 -13.54 -13.87 -61.05
C ASP A 6 -12.13 -13.70 -60.49
N ALA A 7 -12.12 -13.57 -59.16
CA ALA A 7 -11.17 -14.15 -58.22
C ALA A 7 -9.68 -13.76 -58.22
N SER A 8 -9.32 -13.23 -57.04
CA SER A 8 -8.15 -13.60 -56.24
C SER A 8 -6.88 -12.79 -56.39
N SER A 9 -6.87 -11.70 -55.62
CA SER A 9 -5.69 -11.06 -55.05
C SER A 9 -4.86 -12.07 -54.24
N SER A 10 -3.64 -12.36 -54.69
CA SER A 10 -2.62 -13.03 -53.88
C SER A 10 -1.57 -12.01 -53.46
N TYR A 11 -1.90 -11.20 -52.46
CA TYR A 11 -0.86 -10.59 -51.62
C TYR A 11 -0.67 -11.53 -50.43
N GLY A 12 0.32 -12.42 -50.55
CA GLY A 12 0.81 -13.21 -49.43
C GLY A 12 1.39 -12.26 -48.38
N THR A 13 0.63 -12.01 -47.33
CA THR A 13 1.15 -11.38 -46.12
C THR A 13 1.87 -12.46 -45.31
N PRO A 14 3.13 -12.27 -44.90
CA PRO A 14 3.72 -13.14 -43.89
C PRO A 14 2.99 -12.88 -42.58
N SER A 15 2.24 -13.89 -42.12
CA SER A 15 1.65 -13.94 -40.80
C SER A 15 2.75 -13.74 -39.76
N PRO A 16 2.74 -12.66 -38.93
CA PRO A 16 3.61 -12.65 -37.78
C PRO A 16 3.08 -13.74 -36.86
N SER A 17 3.85 -14.83 -36.71
CA SER A 17 3.72 -15.70 -35.55
C SER A 17 3.78 -14.79 -34.33
N SER A 18 2.60 -14.50 -33.79
CA SER A 18 2.44 -13.88 -32.50
C SER A 18 2.94 -14.92 -31.51
N THR A 19 4.25 -14.93 -31.30
CA THR A 19 4.86 -15.44 -30.10
C THR A 19 4.19 -14.65 -29.00
N TYR A 20 3.09 -15.19 -28.48
CA TYR A 20 2.59 -14.87 -27.17
C TYR A 20 3.78 -15.12 -26.25
N ARG A 21 4.56 -14.06 -26.00
CA ARG A 21 5.31 -13.95 -24.76
C ARG A 21 4.21 -14.10 -23.71
N ARG A 22 4.05 -15.32 -23.18
CA ARG A 22 3.66 -15.51 -21.80
C ARG A 22 4.53 -14.52 -21.06
N PHE A 23 3.95 -13.38 -20.68
CA PHE A 23 4.45 -12.70 -19.50
C PHE A 23 4.36 -13.78 -18.45
N SER A 24 5.51 -14.30 -18.06
CA SER A 24 5.60 -15.03 -16.81
C SER A 24 4.91 -14.13 -15.80
N GLU A 25 3.74 -14.54 -15.34
CA GLU A 25 3.22 -14.17 -14.04
C GLU A 25 4.18 -14.78 -13.00
N ASP A 26 5.46 -14.39 -13.08
CA ASP A 26 6.34 -14.29 -11.94
C ASP A 26 5.73 -13.17 -11.11
N GLN A 27 4.69 -13.58 -10.38
CA GLN A 27 4.66 -13.44 -8.95
C GLN A 27 5.28 -12.10 -8.56
N THR A 28 4.41 -11.09 -8.45
CA THR A 28 4.68 -9.86 -7.71
C THR A 28 4.93 -10.22 -6.26
N SER A 29 6.06 -10.87 -5.98
CA SER A 29 6.83 -10.72 -4.77
C SER A 29 7.42 -9.32 -4.85
N SER A 30 6.54 -8.31 -4.86
CA SER A 30 6.91 -6.99 -4.39
C SER A 30 7.65 -7.24 -3.10
N PRO A 31 8.88 -6.74 -2.91
CA PRO A 31 9.52 -6.81 -1.61
C PRO A 31 8.50 -6.22 -0.67
N THR A 32 7.91 -7.06 0.19
CA THR A 32 7.07 -6.60 1.30
C THR A 32 8.02 -5.74 2.11
N LEU A 33 8.04 -4.44 1.81
CA LEU A 33 8.68 -3.43 2.63
C LEU A 33 8.31 -3.81 4.06
N PRO A 34 9.28 -3.88 4.99
CA PRO A 34 9.02 -4.36 6.34
C PRO A 34 7.81 -3.60 6.87
N GLN A 35 6.70 -4.33 7.01
CA GLN A 35 5.43 -3.70 7.34
C GLN A 35 5.62 -3.03 8.68
N TYR A 36 5.32 -1.73 8.74
CA TYR A 36 5.41 -1.02 10.00
C TYR A 36 4.48 -1.71 11.00
N SER A 37 5.06 -2.22 12.07
CA SER A 37 4.33 -2.88 13.13
C SER A 37 3.93 -1.84 14.16
N LEU A 38 2.62 -1.62 14.27
CA LEU A 38 2.04 -0.85 15.36
C LEU A 38 2.48 -1.44 16.70
N SER A 39 2.67 -0.56 17.67
CA SER A 39 2.78 -0.98 19.07
C SER A 39 1.60 -1.89 19.45
N SER A 40 1.88 -2.92 20.26
CA SER A 40 0.90 -3.86 20.79
C SER A 40 -0.30 -3.17 21.46
N ASP A 41 -0.07 -1.98 22.01
CA ASP A 41 -1.10 -1.17 22.68
C ASP A 41 -2.16 -0.60 21.72
N PHE A 42 -1.90 -0.67 20.41
CA PHE A 42 -2.73 -0.09 19.37
C PHE A 42 -3.16 -1.09 18.29
N ALA A 43 -2.41 -2.17 18.06
CA ALA A 43 -2.71 -3.15 17.01
C ALA A 43 -4.19 -3.63 17.04
N HIS A 44 -4.67 -4.03 18.22
CA HIS A 44 -6.06 -4.48 18.43
C HIS A 44 -7.12 -3.41 18.14
N LEU A 45 -6.77 -2.12 18.28
CA LEU A 45 -7.74 -1.03 18.07
C LEU A 45 -8.05 -0.81 16.60
N VAL A 46 -7.13 -1.17 15.70
CA VAL A 46 -7.32 -0.97 14.26
C VAL A 46 -8.10 -2.13 13.64
N GLU A 47 -8.02 -3.31 14.27
CA GLU A 47 -8.73 -4.51 13.86
C GLU A 47 -10.23 -4.46 14.23
N GLU A 48 -10.57 -3.78 15.33
CA GLU A 48 -11.94 -3.71 15.83
C GLU A 48 -12.73 -2.52 15.21
N PRO A 49 -13.85 -2.78 14.52
CA PRO A 49 -14.69 -1.72 13.98
C PRO A 49 -15.31 -0.89 15.11
N GLY A 50 -15.29 0.44 14.97
CA GLY A 50 -15.87 1.37 15.95
C GLY A 50 -14.90 1.88 17.02
N MET A 51 -13.63 1.47 16.98
CA MET A 51 -12.61 1.94 17.93
C MET A 51 -12.03 3.33 17.63
N ASN A 52 -12.52 4.03 16.61
CA ASN A 52 -12.04 5.36 16.22
C ASN A 52 -11.98 6.36 17.40
N VAL A 53 -12.99 6.34 18.28
CA VAL A 53 -13.01 7.23 19.46
C VAL A 53 -11.91 6.85 20.47
N VAL A 54 -11.63 5.56 20.62
CA VAL A 54 -10.57 5.04 21.49
C VAL A 54 -9.20 5.35 20.91
N ILE A 55 -9.03 5.15 19.60
CA ILE A 55 -7.82 5.51 18.85
C ILE A 55 -7.53 7.00 19.03
N ALA A 56 -8.51 7.88 18.79
CA ALA A 56 -8.35 9.33 18.95
C ALA A 56 -7.92 9.72 20.38
N ARG A 57 -8.54 9.11 21.40
CA ARG A 57 -8.18 9.34 22.80
C ARG A 57 -6.75 8.85 23.11
N LYS A 58 -6.35 7.70 22.56
CA LYS A 58 -5.00 7.15 22.77
C LYS A 58 -3.94 7.97 22.04
N VAL A 59 -4.23 8.46 20.83
CA VAL A 59 -3.36 9.37 20.08
C VAL A 59 -3.14 10.66 20.86
N ALA A 60 -4.20 11.25 21.43
CA ALA A 60 -4.07 12.45 22.26
C ALA A 60 -3.15 12.22 23.48
N LYS A 61 -3.35 11.11 24.20
CA LYS A 61 -2.48 10.72 25.32
C LYS A 61 -1.03 10.48 24.89
N LEU A 62 -0.84 9.86 23.72
CA LEU A 62 0.49 9.61 23.16
C LEU A 62 1.19 10.93 22.84
N GLN A 63 0.46 11.90 22.26
CA GLN A 63 0.94 13.24 21.95
C GLN A 63 1.38 14.00 23.21
N ASP A 64 0.61 13.90 24.32
CA ASP A 64 0.98 14.49 25.61
C ASP A 64 2.24 13.85 26.21
N SER A 65 2.49 12.57 25.90
CA SER A 65 3.65 11.83 26.41
C SER A 65 4.93 12.05 25.61
N LEU A 66 4.84 12.48 24.34
CA LEU A 66 5.98 12.69 23.43
C LEU A 66 7.18 13.45 24.04
N PRO A 67 7.01 14.61 24.72
CA PRO A 67 8.16 15.36 25.26
C PRO A 67 8.94 14.62 26.34
N ASN A 68 8.36 13.57 26.93
CA ASN A 68 8.96 12.78 27.99
C ASN A 68 9.56 11.45 27.49
N LEU A 69 9.47 11.15 26.19
CA LEU A 69 9.97 9.91 25.61
C LEU A 69 11.45 10.02 25.20
N SER A 70 12.19 8.91 25.37
CA SER A 70 13.53 8.78 24.80
C SER A 70 13.48 8.75 23.28
N ALA A 71 14.60 9.06 22.59
CA ALA A 71 14.64 9.17 21.12
C ALA A 71 14.09 7.93 20.39
N ASP A 72 14.41 6.72 20.86
CA ASP A 72 13.91 5.47 20.28
C ASP A 72 12.39 5.31 20.46
N LYS A 73 11.89 5.64 21.65
CA LYS A 73 10.45 5.58 21.96
C LYS A 73 9.66 6.68 21.27
N LEU A 74 10.26 7.86 21.11
CA LEU A 74 9.70 9.00 20.41
C LEU A 74 9.53 8.69 18.92
N ARG A 75 10.47 7.97 18.31
CA ARG A 75 10.35 7.54 16.91
C ARG A 75 9.20 6.55 16.71
N GLN A 76 9.14 5.52 17.54
CA GLN A 76 8.04 4.55 17.53
C GLN A 76 6.69 5.26 17.75
N ALA A 77 6.60 6.13 18.76
CA ALA A 77 5.37 6.86 19.09
C ALA A 77 4.90 7.78 17.94
N LYS A 78 5.83 8.46 17.25
CA LYS A 78 5.48 9.29 16.07
C LYS A 78 4.94 8.44 14.93
N ALA A 79 5.55 7.30 14.65
CA ALA A 79 5.09 6.39 13.62
C ALA A 79 3.72 5.77 13.99
N ASP A 80 3.52 5.38 15.25
CA ASP A 80 2.24 4.88 15.76
C ASP A 80 1.14 5.96 15.61
N MET A 81 1.43 7.21 15.96
CA MET A 81 0.50 8.33 15.77
C MET A 81 0.12 8.52 14.30
N ILE A 82 1.10 8.49 13.39
CA ILE A 82 0.86 8.67 11.96
C ILE A 82 -0.02 7.54 11.43
N TYR A 83 0.25 6.30 11.83
CA TYR A 83 -0.57 5.16 11.45
C TYR A 83 -2.03 5.35 11.92
N LEU A 84 -2.21 5.65 13.21
CA LEU A 84 -3.52 5.78 13.83
C LEU A 84 -4.33 6.96 13.28
N LEU A 85 -3.68 8.11 13.07
CA LEU A 85 -4.31 9.28 12.43
C LEU A 85 -4.72 8.99 10.99
N THR A 86 -3.90 8.22 10.27
CA THR A 86 -4.20 7.83 8.89
C THR A 86 -5.47 6.98 8.83
N VAL A 87 -5.60 6.01 9.73
CA VAL A 87 -6.81 5.18 9.85
C VAL A 87 -8.02 6.01 10.29
N LEU A 88 -7.84 6.95 11.23
CA LEU A 88 -8.92 7.86 11.65
C LEU A 88 -9.43 8.75 10.52
N ASN A 89 -8.57 9.12 9.58
CA ASN A 89 -8.94 9.88 8.39
C ASN A 89 -9.70 9.04 7.35
N GLY A 90 -9.89 7.74 7.59
CA GLY A 90 -10.56 6.82 6.66
C GLY A 90 -9.67 6.37 5.50
N GLU A 91 -8.36 6.60 5.57
CA GLU A 91 -7.41 6.04 4.61
C GLU A 91 -7.20 4.55 4.86
N SER A 92 -6.74 3.82 3.84
CA SER A 92 -6.48 2.38 3.97
C SER A 92 -5.30 2.08 4.88
N GLY A 93 -5.31 0.90 5.51
CA GLY A 93 -4.20 0.42 6.34
C GLY A 93 -2.87 0.34 5.58
N GLU A 94 -2.90 0.16 4.25
CA GLU A 94 -1.71 0.20 3.39
C GLU A 94 -1.06 1.59 3.38
N VAL A 95 -1.87 2.64 3.21
CA VAL A 95 -1.37 4.03 3.26
C VAL A 95 -0.86 4.36 4.67
N ALA A 96 -1.54 3.89 5.71
CA ALA A 96 -1.09 4.02 7.08
C ALA A 96 0.28 3.35 7.32
N GLN A 97 0.49 2.14 6.79
CA GLN A 97 1.76 1.43 6.88
C GLN A 97 2.90 2.17 6.17
N ILE A 98 2.65 2.69 4.97
CA ILE A 98 3.68 3.42 4.20
C ILE A 98 4.10 4.68 4.97
N LYS A 99 3.13 5.52 5.37
CA LYS A 99 3.40 6.78 6.07
C LYS A 99 4.09 6.55 7.42
N ALA A 100 3.63 5.56 8.19
CA ALA A 100 4.24 5.25 9.48
C ALA A 100 5.63 4.63 9.34
N GLY A 101 5.81 3.77 8.32
CA GLY A 101 7.09 3.16 7.99
C GLY A 101 8.16 4.19 7.67
N GLU A 102 7.83 5.19 6.84
CA GLU A 102 8.74 6.31 6.52
C GLU A 102 9.20 7.07 7.77
N VAL A 103 8.28 7.32 8.70
CA VAL A 103 8.57 8.01 9.97
C VAL A 103 9.45 7.15 10.88
N PHE A 104 9.23 5.83 10.89
CA PHE A 104 10.00 4.90 11.72
C PHE A 104 11.43 4.68 11.24
N ILE A 105 11.67 4.68 9.92
CA ILE A 105 13.02 4.52 9.35
C ILE A 105 13.77 5.84 9.24
N SER A 106 13.10 6.97 9.47
CA SER A 106 13.69 8.30 9.37
C SER A 106 14.88 8.45 10.34
N PRO A 107 16.06 8.90 9.87
CA PRO A 107 17.20 9.17 10.74
C PRO A 107 16.88 10.33 11.69
N VAL A 108 17.27 10.17 12.96
CA VAL A 108 17.11 11.18 14.04
C VAL A 108 18.27 12.16 14.08
#